data_AF-A0A3D1KGH7-F1
#
_entry.id   AF-A0A3D1KGH7-F1
#
_cell.length_a   1.000
_cell.length_b   1.000
_cell.length_c   1.000
_cell.angle_alpha   90.00
_cell.angle_beta   90.00
_cell.angle_gamma   90.00
#
_symmetry.space_group_name_H-M   'P 1'
#
loop_
_entity.id
_entity.type
_entity.pdbx_description
1 polymer ?
#
loop_
_entity_poly.entity_id
_entity_poly.type
_entity_poly.pdbx_seq_one_letter_code
_entity_poly.pdbx_strand_id
1 'polypeptide(L)'
;MSVIQLLHGTDHIIEVPDIHIGNPHNDYGMGFYCTRVDEMAREWACKKNTDGFVNSYDFDTEGLKVLNLLDGTHTVLNWMALLLQFRTFKL
;
A
#
# COMPACT_ATOMS: atom_id res chain seq x y z
N MET A 1 0.80 -13.58 17.78
CA MET A 1 -0.41 -13.07 17.09
C MET A 1 0.03 -12.66 15.69
N SER A 2 -0.58 -13.25 14.67
CA SER A 2 -0.30 -12.98 13.24
C SER A 2 -1.21 -11.91 12.63
N VAL A 3 -2.24 -11.47 13.36
CA VAL A 3 -3.17 -10.43 12.91
C VAL A 3 -2.57 -9.05 13.13
N ILE A 4 -2.58 -8.22 12.08
CA ILE A 4 -2.17 -6.81 12.10
C ILE A 4 -3.30 -5.93 11.59
N GLN A 5 -3.36 -4.68 12.06
CA GLN A 5 -4.28 -3.68 11.51
C GLN A 5 -3.63 -2.96 10.32
N LEU A 6 -4.36 -2.86 9.22
CA LEU A 6 -3.96 -2.17 8.00
C LEU A 6 -4.97 -1.07 7.66
N LEU A 7 -4.45 0.09 7.22
CA LEU A 7 -5.23 1.26 6.87
C LEU A 7 -5.05 1.61 5.39
N HIS A 8 -6.13 1.98 4.72
CA HIS A 8 -6.14 2.42 3.32
C HIS A 8 -6.95 3.71 3.15
N GLY A 9 -6.27 4.77 2.69
CA GLY A 9 -6.90 6.05 2.38
C GLY A 9 -7.44 6.11 0.97
N THR A 10 -8.73 6.42 0.81
CA THR A 10 -9.37 6.65 -0.49
C THR A 10 -10.55 7.61 -0.36
N ASP A 11 -11.11 8.05 -1.48
CA ASP A 11 -12.25 8.98 -1.55
C ASP A 11 -13.63 8.30 -1.38
N HIS A 12 -13.65 6.97 -1.18
CA HIS A 12 -14.86 6.16 -0.98
C HIS A 12 -14.63 5.03 0.04
N ILE A 13 -15.69 4.30 0.38
CA ILE A 13 -15.58 3.12 1.26
C ILE A 13 -15.25 1.89 0.41
N ILE A 14 -14.30 1.08 0.87
CA ILE A 14 -13.95 -0.21 0.27
C ILE A 14 -14.23 -1.30 1.31
N GLU A 15 -15.31 -2.05 1.12
CA GLU A 15 -15.68 -3.12 2.07
C GLU A 15 -14.82 -4.38 1.89
N VAL A 16 -14.45 -4.69 0.64
CA VAL A 16 -13.67 -5.88 0.28
C VAL A 16 -12.43 -5.44 -0.51
N PRO A 17 -11.21 -5.54 0.05
CA PRO A 17 -9.98 -5.26 -0.68
C PRO A 17 -9.79 -6.20 -1.88
N ASP A 18 -9.30 -5.65 -2.99
CA ASP A 18 -8.91 -6.43 -4.17
C ASP A 18 -7.55 -5.92 -4.69
N ILE A 19 -6.60 -6.84 -4.82
CA ILE A 19 -5.25 -6.55 -5.29
C ILE A 19 -5.20 -6.20 -6.78
N HIS A 20 -6.25 -6.52 -7.55
CA HIS A 20 -6.32 -6.24 -8.98
C HIS A 20 -6.91 -4.85 -9.29
N ILE A 21 -7.41 -4.16 -8.27
CA ILE A 21 -7.95 -2.80 -8.41
C ILE A 21 -6.82 -1.81 -8.18
N GLY A 22 -6.56 -0.96 -9.18
CA GLY A 22 -5.56 0.09 -9.07
C GLY A 22 -4.83 0.36 -10.38
N ASN A 23 -3.85 1.27 -10.30
CA ASN A 23 -2.97 1.55 -11.42
C ASN A 23 -1.84 0.52 -11.47
N PRO A 24 -1.68 -0.27 -12.56
CA PRO A 24 -0.60 -1.25 -12.68
C PRO A 24 0.81 -0.64 -12.65
N HIS A 25 0.91 0.68 -12.87
CA HIS A 25 2.16 1.44 -12.88
C HIS A 25 2.38 2.25 -11.59
N ASN A 26 1.73 1.87 -10.49
CA ASN A 26 2.09 2.36 -9.16
C ASN A 26 3.55 1.99 -8.83
N ASP A 27 4.10 2.67 -7.82
CA ASP A 27 5.51 2.58 -7.44
C ASP A 27 6.01 1.14 -7.29
N TYR A 28 5.17 0.22 -6.78
CA TYR A 28 5.55 -1.17 -6.57
C TYR A 28 4.64 -2.16 -7.32
N GLY A 29 4.01 -1.71 -8.40
CA GLY A 29 3.15 -2.52 -9.26
C GLY A 29 1.69 -2.58 -8.86
N MET A 30 0.99 -3.58 -9.38
CA MET A 30 -0.42 -3.81 -9.05
C MET A 30 -0.54 -4.39 -7.64
N GLY A 31 -1.44 -3.85 -6.83
CA GLY A 31 -1.69 -4.32 -5.48
C GLY A 31 -2.59 -3.39 -4.67
N PHE A 32 -3.01 -3.86 -3.50
CA PHE A 32 -3.79 -3.09 -2.55
C PHE A 32 -2.88 -2.45 -1.49
N TYR A 33 -2.66 -1.15 -1.59
CA TYR A 33 -1.67 -0.42 -0.80
C TYR A 33 -2.21 0.00 0.56
N CYS A 34 -1.60 -0.49 1.63
CA CYS A 34 -1.96 -0.17 3.00
C CYS A 34 -0.80 0.45 3.77
N THR A 35 -1.13 1.09 4.89
CA THR A 35 -0.18 1.59 5.87
C THR A 35 -0.63 1.22 7.29
N ARG A 36 0.31 1.24 8.23
CA ARG A 36 0.01 1.15 9.68
C ARG A 36 0.02 2.52 10.36
N VAL A 37 0.23 3.59 9.58
CA VAL A 37 0.33 4.97 10.07
C VAL A 37 -0.95 5.71 9.69
N ASP A 38 -1.78 6.05 10.69
CA ASP A 38 -3.08 6.67 10.48
C ASP A 38 -3.00 8.02 9.73
N GLU A 39 -2.04 8.87 10.10
CA GLU A 39 -1.82 10.17 9.45
C GLU A 39 -1.55 10.02 7.94
N MET A 40 -0.75 9.01 7.57
CA MET A 40 -0.48 8.72 6.17
C MET A 40 -1.76 8.28 5.45
N ALA A 41 -2.55 7.38 6.05
CA ALA A 41 -3.83 6.96 5.44
C ALA A 41 -4.77 8.16 5.24
N ARG A 42 -4.85 9.10 6.19
CA ARG A 42 -5.66 10.33 6.05
C ARG A 42 -5.16 11.22 4.92
N GLU A 43 -3.85 11.43 4.81
CA GLU A 43 -3.25 12.22 3.73
C GLU A 43 -3.61 11.64 2.35
N TRP A 44 -3.54 10.31 2.20
CA TRP A 44 -3.91 9.63 0.95
C TRP A 44 -5.41 9.64 0.66
N ALA A 45 -6.26 9.74 1.68
CA ALA A 45 -7.72 9.80 1.54
C ALA A 45 -8.20 11.15 0.97
N CYS A 46 -7.59 12.26 1.42
CA CYS A 46 -8.05 13.61 1.10
C CYS A 46 -7.40 14.19 -0.18
N LYS A 47 -7.45 13.45 -1.28
CA LYS A 47 -6.91 13.95 -2.56
C LYS A 47 -7.72 15.17 -3.02
N LYS A 48 -7.05 16.18 -3.60
CA LYS A 48 -7.69 17.35 -4.23
C LYS A 48 -8.58 18.21 -3.29
N ASN A 49 -8.24 18.29 -2.00
CA ASN A 49 -9.02 19.04 -1.00
C ASN A 49 -10.48 18.57 -0.82
N THR A 50 -10.77 17.30 -1.09
CA THR A 50 -12.05 16.69 -0.72
C THR A 50 -11.89 15.84 0.53
N ASP A 51 -12.97 15.67 1.28
CA ASP A 51 -13.03 14.68 2.35
C ASP A 51 -12.83 13.27 1.78
N GLY A 52 -12.37 12.36 2.63
CA GLY A 52 -12.14 10.97 2.28
C GLY A 52 -12.31 10.02 3.46
N PHE A 53 -12.06 8.75 3.21
CA PHE A 53 -12.23 7.66 4.17
C PHE A 53 -10.91 6.96 4.44
N VAL A 54 -10.67 6.67 5.72
CA VAL A 54 -9.65 5.69 6.14
C VAL A 54 -10.36 4.37 6.35
N ASN A 55 -10.15 3.43 5.43
CA ASN A 55 -10.65 2.06 5.55
C ASN A 55 -9.69 1.26 6.42
N SER A 56 -10.21 0.46 7.36
CA SER A 56 -9.42 -0.30 8.32
C SER A 56 -9.73 -1.79 8.20
N TYR A 57 -8.69 -2.62 8.21
CA TYR A 57 -8.80 -4.06 8.03
C TYR A 57 -7.92 -4.81 9.03
N ASP A 58 -8.47 -5.88 9.61
CA ASP A 58 -7.69 -6.87 10.32
C ASP A 58 -7.14 -7.88 9.29
N PHE A 59 -5.81 -8.03 9.29
CA PHE A 59 -5.11 -8.84 8.30
C PHE A 59 -4.29 -9.92 8.98
N ASP A 60 -4.71 -11.17 8.81
CA ASP A 60 -3.97 -12.32 9.30
C ASP A 60 -2.78 -12.64 8.37
N THR A 61 -1.58 -12.58 8.94
CA THR A 61 -0.34 -12.86 8.21
C THR A 61 0.12 -14.31 8.32
N GLU A 62 -0.63 -15.18 9.00
CA GLU A 62 -0.27 -16.59 9.17
C GLU A 62 -0.13 -17.29 7.81
N GLY A 63 0.98 -18.01 7.62
CA GLY A 63 1.26 -18.75 6.39
C GLY A 63 1.66 -17.91 5.18
N LEU A 64 1.69 -16.57 5.26
CA LEU A 64 2.10 -15.71 4.16
C LEU A 64 3.62 -15.70 3.96
N LYS A 65 4.04 -15.64 2.70
CA LYS A 65 5.44 -15.33 2.34
C LYS A 65 5.59 -13.81 2.27
N VAL A 66 6.19 -13.23 3.30
CA VAL A 66 6.34 -11.77 3.40
C VAL A 66 7.72 -11.33 2.91
N LEU A 67 7.75 -10.38 1.97
CA LEU A 67 8.96 -9.65 1.60
C LEU A 67 9.05 -8.38 2.46
N ASN A 68 10.00 -8.36 3.39
CA ASN A 68 10.26 -7.19 4.23
C ASN A 68 11.50 -6.44 3.72
N LEU A 69 11.28 -5.37 2.95
CA LEU A 69 12.37 -4.52 2.43
C LEU A 69 13.06 -3.66 3.52
N LEU A 70 12.62 -3.78 4.78
CA LEU A 70 13.20 -3.12 5.96
C LEU A 70 13.86 -4.12 6.92
N ASP A 71 14.08 -5.37 6.50
CA ASP A 71 14.67 -6.42 7.32
C ASP A 71 16.18 -6.23 7.62
N GLY A 72 16.81 -5.19 7.06
CA GLY A 72 18.24 -4.92 7.18
C GLY A 72 19.12 -5.73 6.22
N THR A 73 18.56 -6.69 5.47
CA THR A 73 19.26 -7.41 4.40
C THR A 73 19.05 -6.76 3.04
N HIS A 74 17.92 -6.05 2.89
CA HIS A 74 17.62 -5.23 1.73
C HIS A 74 18.16 -3.81 1.88
N THR A 75 18.60 -3.24 0.77
CA THR A 75 19.12 -1.86 0.68
C THR A 75 18.19 -0.98 -0.14
N VAL A 76 18.46 0.33 -0.16
CA VAL A 76 17.77 1.28 -1.06
C VAL A 76 17.85 0.88 -2.54
N LEU A 77 18.88 0.13 -2.95
CA LEU A 77 18.98 -0.38 -4.31
C LEU A 77 17.87 -1.40 -4.63
N ASN A 78 17.47 -2.23 -3.66
CA ASN A 78 16.35 -3.16 -3.81
C ASN A 78 15.03 -2.40 -3.99
N TRP A 79 14.83 -1.32 -3.21
CA TRP A 79 13.68 -0.44 -3.36
C TRP A 79 13.63 0.20 -4.75
N MET A 80 14.75 0.75 -5.24
CA MET A 80 14.83 1.34 -6.57
C MET A 80 14.62 0.31 -7.69
N ALA A 81 15.12 -0.92 -7.52
CA ALA A 81 14.93 -1.98 -8.51
C ALA A 81 13.44 -2.30 -8.70
N LEU A 82 12.68 -2.43 -7.60
CA LEU A 82 11.23 -2.64 -7.68
C LEU A 82 10.52 -1.41 -8.27
N LEU A 83 10.92 -0.21 -7.84
CA LEU A 83 10.36 1.03 -8.37
C LEU A 83 10.50 1.12 -9.90
N LEU A 84 11.72 0.91 -10.40
CA LEU A 84 12.03 0.97 -11.83
C LEU A 84 11.38 -0.16 -12.64
N GLN A 85 11.07 -1.29 -11.99
CA GLN A 85 10.40 -2.41 -12.65
C GLN A 85 8.94 -2.10 -12.97
N PHE A 86 8.23 -1.39 -12.09
CA PHE A 86 6.78 -1.21 -12.21
C PHE A 86 6.36 0.20 -12.61
N ARG A 87 7.06 1.22 -12.11
CA ARG A 87 6.70 2.61 -12.37
C ARG A 87 7.09 3.00 -13.78
N THR A 88 6.15 3.63 -14.49
CA THR A 88 6.43 4.27 -15.78
C THR A 88 6.74 5.75 -15.56
N PHE A 89 7.80 6.23 -16.21
CA PHE A 89 8.19 7.63 -16.20
C PHE A 89 7.77 8.25 -17.53
N LYS A 90 6.86 9.21 -17.49
CA LYS A 90 6.56 10.03 -18.66
C LYS A 90 7.50 11.23 -18.63
N LEU A 91 8.26 11.38 -19.70
CA LEU A 91 9.07 12.57 -19.99
C LEU A 91 8.18 13.72 -20.47
#